data_AF-A0A7X8IG70-F1
#
_entry.id   AF-A0A7X8IG70-F1
#
_cell.length_a   1.000
_cell.length_b   1.000
_cell.length_c   1.000
_cell.angle_alpha   90.00
_cell.angle_beta   90.00
_cell.angle_gamma   90.00
#
_symmetry.space_group_name_H-M   'P 1'
#
loop_
_entity.id
_entity.type
_entity.pdbx_description
1 polymer ?
#
loop_
_entity_poly.entity_id
_entity_poly.type
_entity_poly.pdbx_seq_one_letter_code
_entity_poly.pdbx_strand_id
1 'polypeptide(L)'
;MERQNKLIKAVVLDLDGTLLKDDKSISEKSKKVLDECKRKNILIGFSTSRAMSNSLAFEEIIQPDFIIGSGGAYIYISGKSSV
;
A
#
# COMPACT_ATOMS: atom_id res chain seq x y z
N MET A 1 16.48 24.04 15.47
CA MET A 1 16.03 23.27 14.29
C MET A 1 14.52 23.14 14.38
N GLU A 2 13.77 24.03 13.73
CA GLU A 2 12.32 23.89 13.63
C GLU A 2 12.00 22.70 12.70
N ARG A 3 11.35 21.69 13.26
CA ARG A 3 10.78 20.59 12.48
C ARG A 3 9.54 21.16 11.81
N GLN A 4 9.64 21.53 10.53
CA GLN A 4 8.43 21.89 9.77
C GLN A 4 7.42 20.75 9.90
N ASN A 5 6.19 21.06 10.33
CA ASN A 5 5.06 20.14 10.32
C ASN A 5 4.70 19.80 8.87
N LYS A 6 5.46 18.89 8.25
CA LYS A 6 5.13 18.34 6.94
C LYS A 6 3.92 17.44 7.10
N LEU A 7 2.82 17.81 6.46
CA LEU A 7 1.65 16.95 6.34
C LEU A 7 2.03 15.72 5.49
N ILE A 8 1.87 14.53 6.05
CA ILE A 8 2.06 13.28 5.31
C ILE A 8 0.99 13.17 4.22
N LYS A 9 1.41 12.88 2.99
CA LYS A 9 0.52 12.79 1.81
C LYS A 9 0.33 11.36 1.31
N ALA A 10 1.30 10.49 1.56
CA ALA A 10 1.24 9.10 1.18
C ALA A 10 2.02 8.23 2.17
N VAL A 11 1.60 6.98 2.30
CA VAL A 11 2.32 5.89 2.97
C VAL A 11 2.48 4.78 1.94
N VAL A 12 3.74 4.45 1.64
CA VAL A 12 4.09 3.39 0.69
C VAL A 12 4.80 2.29 1.45
N LEU A 13 4.33 1.05 1.28
CA LEU A 13 4.72 -0.09 2.11
C LEU A 13 5.24 -1.23 1.24
N ASP A 14 6.29 -1.90 1.69
CA ASP A 14 6.57 -3.25 1.22
C ASP A 14 5.57 -4.25 1.83
N LEU A 15 5.49 -5.43 1.23
CA LEU A 15 4.63 -6.54 1.65
C LEU A 15 5.37 -7.49 2.58
N ASP A 16 6.27 -8.32 2.05
CA ASP A 16 6.92 -9.39 2.82
C ASP A 16 7.88 -8.85 3.89
N GLY A 17 7.71 -9.30 5.13
CA GLY A 17 8.54 -8.81 6.24
C GLY A 17 8.24 -7.37 6.67
N THR A 18 7.21 -6.75 6.09
CA THR A 18 6.77 -5.37 6.40
C THR A 18 5.27 -5.33 6.75
N LEU A 19 4.39 -5.36 5.75
CA LEU A 19 2.93 -5.33 5.97
C LEU A 19 2.36 -6.72 6.29
N LEU A 20 2.90 -7.75 5.64
CA LEU A 20 2.48 -9.13 5.81
C LEU A 20 3.18 -9.75 7.03
N LYS A 21 2.42 -10.54 7.79
CA LYS A 21 2.99 -11.47 8.76
C LYS A 21 3.68 -12.64 8.04
N ASP A 22 4.34 -13.49 8.80
CA ASP A 22 5.03 -14.68 8.28
C ASP A 22 4.07 -15.64 7.54
N ASP A 23 2.83 -15.76 8.01
CA ASP A 23 1.75 -16.54 7.39
C ASP A 23 1.09 -15.86 6.17
N LYS A 24 1.65 -14.73 5.72
CA LYS A 24 1.17 -13.88 4.63
C LYS A 24 -0.19 -13.21 4.89
N SER A 25 -0.73 -13.29 6.10
CA SER A 25 -1.90 -12.52 6.52
C SER A 25 -1.54 -11.08 6.87
N ILE A 26 -2.55 -10.21 6.91
CA ILE A 26 -2.42 -8.82 7.38
C ILE A 26 -3.11 -8.71 8.73
N SER A 27 -2.45 -8.07 9.70
CA SER A 27 -3.03 -7.88 11.04
C SER A 27 -4.23 -6.92 11.01
N GLU A 28 -5.24 -7.18 11.85
CA GLU A 28 -6.38 -6.26 12.03
C GLU A 28 -5.96 -4.86 12.47
N LYS A 29 -4.88 -4.77 13.26
CA LYS A 29 -4.30 -3.48 13.64
C LYS A 29 -3.81 -2.70 12.41
N SER A 30 -3.06 -3.36 11.52
CA SER A 30 -2.53 -2.73 10.30
C SER A 30 -3.68 -2.24 9.40
N LYS A 31 -4.71 -3.07 9.20
CA LYS A 31 -5.90 -2.69 8.41
C LYS A 31 -6.54 -1.41 8.97
N LYS A 32 -6.83 -1.38 10.28
CA LYS A 32 -7.43 -0.22 10.96
C LYS A 32 -6.61 1.06 10.81
N VAL A 33 -5.29 0.97 10.98
CA VAL A 33 -4.39 2.14 10.85
C VAL A 33 -4.35 2.64 9.40
N LEU A 34 -4.32 1.75 8.42
CA LEU A 34 -4.33 2.15 7.00
C LEU A 34 -5.67 2.79 6.60
N ASP A 35 -6.79 2.29 7.12
CA ASP A 35 -8.10 2.93 6.94
C ASP A 35 -8.18 4.30 7.60
N GLU A 36 -7.56 4.49 8.76
CA GLU A 36 -7.41 5.82 9.38
C GLU A 36 -6.58 6.78 8.53
N CYS A 37 -5.49 6.30 7.92
CA CYS A 37 -4.69 7.09 6.98
C CYS A 37 -5.52 7.53 5.77
N LYS A 38 -6.27 6.61 5.15
CA LYS A 38 -7.17 6.93 4.04
C LYS A 38 -8.21 7.98 4.41
N ARG A 39 -8.85 7.84 5.57
CA ARG A 39 -9.82 8.84 6.10
C ARG A 39 -9.20 10.22 6.32
N LYS A 40 -7.87 10.30 6.46
CA LYS A 40 -7.11 11.57 6.54
C LYS A 40 -6.63 12.06 5.18
N ASN A 41 -7.12 11.51 4.07
CA ASN A 41 -6.69 11.80 2.70
C ASN A 41 -5.19 11.53 2.47
N ILE A 42 -4.65 10.50 3.13
CA ILE A 42 -3.31 10.00 2.89
C ILE A 42 -3.41 8.81 1.93
N LEU A 43 -2.68 8.89 0.81
CA LEU A 43 -2.64 7.81 -0.18
C LEU A 43 -1.92 6.59 0.40
N ILE A 44 -2.42 5.39 0.09
CA ILE A 44 -1.81 4.12 0.45
C ILE A 44 -1.28 3.45 -0.82
N GLY A 45 0.00 3.10 -0.84
CA GLY A 45 0.61 2.39 -1.96
C GLY A 45 1.38 1.15 -1.51
N PHE A 46 1.46 0.16 -2.40
CA PHE A 46 2.40 -0.95 -2.24
C PHE A 46 3.67 -0.70 -3.05
N SER A 47 4.82 -1.12 -2.52
CA SER A 47 6.12 -1.13 -3.19
C SER A 47 6.83 -2.43 -2.88
N THR A 48 6.74 -3.40 -3.79
CA THR A 48 7.16 -4.78 -3.54
C THR A 48 7.94 -5.39 -4.69
N SER A 49 8.72 -6.43 -4.40
CA SER A 49 9.36 -7.28 -5.42
C SER A 49 8.42 -8.33 -6.01
N ARG A 50 7.24 -8.54 -5.42
CA ARG A 50 6.24 -9.48 -5.95
C ARG A 50 5.76 -9.06 -7.34
N ALA A 51 5.49 -10.07 -8.18
CA ALA A 51 4.81 -9.88 -9.46
C ALA A 51 3.36 -9.42 -9.27
N MET A 52 2.77 -8.87 -10.34
CA MET A 52 1.41 -8.31 -10.37
C MET A 52 0.36 -9.21 -9.75
N SER A 53 0.20 -10.43 -10.24
CA SER A 53 -0.78 -11.40 -9.74
C SER A 53 -0.70 -11.61 -8.22
N ASN A 54 0.52 -11.65 -7.67
CA ASN A 54 0.75 -11.94 -6.25
C ASN A 54 0.57 -10.70 -5.36
N SER A 55 0.72 -9.50 -5.93
CA SER A 55 0.48 -8.24 -5.23
C SER A 55 -1.00 -7.86 -5.24
N LEU A 56 -1.72 -8.13 -6.33
CA LEU A 56 -3.16 -7.86 -6.48
C LEU A 56 -4.03 -8.70 -5.53
N ALA A 57 -3.54 -9.85 -5.06
CA ALA A 57 -4.23 -10.66 -4.04
C ALA A 57 -4.55 -9.89 -2.74
N PHE A 58 -3.87 -8.76 -2.48
CA PHE A 58 -4.11 -7.90 -1.32
C PHE A 58 -4.88 -6.62 -1.66
N GLU A 59 -5.22 -6.40 -2.93
CA GLU A 59 -5.96 -5.23 -3.39
C GLU A 59 -7.34 -5.17 -2.75
N GLU A 60 -8.09 -6.27 -2.70
CA GLU A 60 -9.43 -6.27 -2.09
C GLU A 60 -9.41 -6.03 -0.58
N ILE A 61 -8.30 -6.38 0.09
CA ILE A 61 -8.16 -6.29 1.55
C ILE A 61 -7.76 -4.88 1.98
N ILE A 62 -6.80 -4.28 1.29
CA ILE A 62 -6.21 -2.99 1.68
C ILE A 62 -6.62 -1.87 0.74
N GLN A 63 -7.07 -2.16 -0.47
CA GLN A 63 -7.47 -1.21 -1.51
C GLN A 63 -6.45 -0.07 -1.65
N PRO A 64 -5.18 -0.38 -2.00
CA PRO A 64 -4.17 0.64 -2.22
C PRO A 64 -4.53 1.49 -3.45
N ASP A 65 -4.17 2.77 -3.41
CA ASP A 65 -4.32 3.69 -4.55
C ASP A 65 -3.42 3.28 -5.73
N PHE A 66 -2.27 2.70 -5.44
CA PHE A 66 -1.34 2.19 -6.44
C PHE A 66 -0.47 1.04 -5.93
N ILE A 67 0.07 0.26 -6.86
CA ILE A 67 1.00 -0.84 -6.60
C ILE A 67 2.21 -0.66 -7.51
N ILE A 68 3.38 -0.51 -6.90
CA ILE A 68 4.68 -0.63 -7.55
C ILE A 68 5.16 -2.06 -7.29
N GLY A 69 5.32 -2.85 -8.35
CA GLY A 69 5.68 -4.26 -8.20
C GLY A 69 6.82 -4.71 -9.11
N SER A 70 7.16 -5.98 -9.03
CA SER A 70 8.35 -6.58 -9.66
C SER A 70 9.61 -5.74 -9.41
N GLY A 71 9.76 -5.21 -8.19
CA GLY A 71 10.90 -4.38 -7.79
C GLY A 71 10.93 -3.00 -8.46
N GLY A 72 9.78 -2.50 -8.91
CA GLY A 72 9.66 -1.23 -9.61
C GLY A 72 9.50 -1.35 -11.14
N ALA A 73 9.49 -2.56 -11.69
CA ALA A 73 9.36 -2.76 -13.13
C ALA A 73 7.95 -2.44 -13.69
N TYR A 74 6.92 -2.39 -12.85
CA TYR A 74 5.59 -1.93 -13.25
C TYR A 74 4.90 -1.11 -12.14
N ILE A 75 3.94 -0.29 -12.57
CA ILE A 75 3.03 0.44 -11.70
C ILE A 75 1.60 0.15 -12.14
N TYR A 76 0.75 -0.22 -11.19
CA TYR A 76 -0.68 -0.39 -11.36
C TYR A 76 -1.42 0.65 -10.50
N ILE A 77 -2.44 1.30 -11.04
CA ILE A 77 -3.24 2.33 -10.36
C ILE A 77 -4.66 1.79 -10.23
N SER A 78 -5.14 1.62 -9.00
CA SER A 78 -6.48 1.11 -8.75
C SER A 78 -7.52 2.17 -9.16
N GLY A 79 -8.61 1.76 -9.80
CA GLY A 79 -9.69 2.66 -10.23
C GLY A 79 -9.53 3.32 -11.62
N LYS A 80 -8.54 2.93 -12.43
CA LYS A 80 -8.49 3.27 -13.87
C LYS A 80 -8.64 2.01 -14.74
N SER A 81 -9.86 1.48 -14.82
CA SER A 81 -10.27 0.76 -16.03
C SER A 81 -10.60 1.80 -17.09
N SER A 82 -9.63 2.18 -17.90
CA SER A 82 -9.94 2.79 -19.21
C SER A 82 -10.31 1.64 -20.15
N VAL A 83 -11.60 1.38 -20.27
CA VAL A 83 -12.19 0.88 -21.53
C VAL A 83 -12.59 2.09 -22.36
#